data_AF-A0A7K3WH65-F1
#
_entry.id   AF-A0A7K3WH65-F1
#
_cell.length_a   1.000
_cell.length_b   1.000
_cell.length_c   1.000
_cell.angle_alpha   90.00
_cell.angle_beta   90.00
_cell.angle_gamma   90.00
#
_symmetry.space_group_name_H-M   'P 1'
#
loop_
_entity.id
_entity.type
_entity.pdbx_description
1 polymer ?
#
loop_
_entity_poly.entity_id
_entity_poly.type
_entity_poly.pdbx_seq_one_letter_code
_entity_poly.pdbx_strand_id
1 'polypeptide(L)'
;MTTLTLITLAVVIYGTCATNRYPTALALGGGTPVGAALVAGDTAVPTFYAVALGVPIGLFVRLLRRTRRGERTAGPPTPGVVALLLFTATSISVTLLAPLLFPGIRVLAPDGSVARLTPGVVSTSNIAQIVYLLLGVAVVLFLARSPGATPQVIGVVTGVVTLLSFGKLLSQLGGLPFPEFFFDNSPAFSFVDAAPGGQVRFRGILSEPAGLAGSSLVTIAYMSSRAVRVHGWHRVGAIAMAVIAAVMAVLSTSTTFIVAGLLLLGLAAGSAAVRIVLRAGRVSALTVTLGCLITMAGAYLLPIVAGFITTAINDKVGSSSYDERSGADARSYEIVRETYGLGVGLGAHRPSSFVAALLSTTGVLGTLLFVLAVGTLIWRASRVDAYRPVIWALVALLLTKVLAGPDLADTSGILWISLGLLARAARLRADRPGTAGAPGPRVRQPTLRTGQDDRLGAGPAGWSVGRERLPAAGRHVDPPDVVHRHAR
;
A
#
# COMPACT_ATOMS: atom_id res chain seq x y z
N MET A 1 -1.11 -29.89 11.75
CA MET A 1 -0.92 -28.82 10.75
C MET A 1 -2.24 -28.11 10.53
N THR A 2 -2.27 -26.78 10.56
CA THR A 2 -3.52 -26.05 10.32
C THR A 2 -3.89 -26.14 8.84
N THR A 3 -5.18 -26.12 8.50
CA THR A 3 -5.66 -26.07 7.11
C THR A 3 -5.15 -24.83 6.37
N LEU A 4 -4.90 -23.73 7.10
CA LEU A 4 -4.33 -22.50 6.58
C LEU A 4 -2.84 -22.66 6.19
N THR A 5 -2.11 -23.58 6.82
CA THR A 5 -0.75 -24.00 6.42
C THR A 5 -0.74 -24.53 4.99
N LEU A 6 -1.69 -25.41 4.63
CA LEU A 6 -1.77 -26.02 3.30
C LEU A 6 -2.10 -24.98 2.23
N ILE A 7 -3.02 -24.06 2.51
CA ILE A 7 -3.35 -22.95 1.60
C ILE A 7 -2.15 -22.03 1.42
N THR A 8 -1.43 -21.70 2.50
CA THR A 8 -0.21 -20.89 2.42
C THR A 8 0.85 -21.58 1.56
N LEU A 9 1.04 -22.89 1.73
CA LEU A 9 1.96 -23.69 0.91
C LEU A 9 1.54 -23.68 -0.57
N ALA A 10 0.25 -23.86 -0.85
CA ALA A 10 -0.28 -23.77 -2.21
C ALA A 10 -0.07 -22.38 -2.84
N VAL A 11 -0.22 -21.31 -2.06
CA VAL A 11 0.06 -19.92 -2.50
C VAL A 11 1.56 -19.73 -2.78
N VAL A 12 2.45 -20.29 -1.95
CA VAL A 12 3.89 -20.27 -2.20
C VAL A 12 4.22 -21.01 -3.49
N ILE A 13 3.69 -22.23 -3.68
CA ILE A 13 3.88 -23.03 -4.91
C ILE A 13 3.36 -22.26 -6.13
N TYR A 14 2.16 -21.68 -6.05
CA TYR A 14 1.61 -20.84 -7.11
C TYR A 14 2.54 -19.67 -7.47
N GLY A 15 3.14 -19.02 -6.46
CA GLY A 15 4.10 -17.95 -6.64
C GLY A 15 5.41 -18.41 -7.29
N THR A 16 5.94 -19.56 -6.89
CA THR A 16 7.24 -20.08 -7.39
C THR A 16 7.15 -20.66 -8.80
N CYS A 17 6.00 -21.23 -9.18
CA CYS A 17 5.76 -21.77 -10.53
C CYS A 17 5.89 -20.72 -11.64
N ALA A 18 5.71 -19.42 -11.35
CA ALA A 18 5.96 -18.36 -12.30
C ALA A 18 6.49 -17.09 -11.62
N THR A 19 7.69 -16.67 -12.00
CA THR A 19 8.38 -15.49 -11.42
C THR A 19 7.58 -14.19 -11.46
N ASN A 20 6.61 -14.05 -12.37
CA ASN A 20 5.71 -12.90 -12.47
C ASN A 20 4.46 -12.98 -11.57
N ARG A 21 4.15 -14.15 -11.00
CA ARG A 21 2.96 -14.37 -10.15
C ARG A 21 3.24 -14.21 -8.66
N TYR A 22 4.51 -14.23 -8.27
CA TYR A 22 4.92 -14.09 -6.87
C TYR A 22 4.41 -12.81 -6.17
N PRO A 23 4.33 -11.63 -6.82
CA PRO A 23 3.69 -10.45 -6.24
C PRO A 23 2.23 -10.71 -5.84
N THR A 24 1.47 -11.44 -6.66
CA THR A 24 0.10 -11.86 -6.32
C THR A 24 0.08 -12.88 -5.19
N ALA A 25 1.04 -13.81 -5.14
CA ALA A 25 1.16 -14.75 -4.02
C ALA A 25 1.38 -14.01 -2.68
N LEU A 26 2.27 -13.01 -2.65
CA LEU A 26 2.44 -12.13 -1.48
C LEU A 26 1.12 -11.43 -1.13
N ALA A 27 0.36 -10.98 -2.13
CA ALA A 27 -0.93 -10.34 -1.88
C ALA A 27 -1.97 -11.30 -1.27
N LEU A 28 -2.03 -12.54 -1.75
CA LEU A 28 -2.91 -13.57 -1.21
C LEU A 28 -2.50 -13.95 0.22
N GLY A 29 -1.20 -14.02 0.50
CA GLY A 29 -0.67 -14.20 1.85
C GLY A 29 -1.08 -13.06 2.80
N GLY A 30 -1.08 -11.81 2.31
CA GLY A 30 -1.59 -10.66 3.06
C GLY A 30 -3.11 -10.61 3.23
N GLY A 31 -3.86 -11.47 2.53
CA GLY A 31 -5.32 -11.51 2.53
C GLY A 31 -5.94 -11.97 3.86
N THR A 32 -5.15 -12.55 4.75
CA THR A 32 -5.56 -13.07 6.07
C THR A 32 -4.70 -12.47 7.19
N PRO A 33 -4.90 -11.18 7.54
CA PRO A 33 -3.95 -10.43 8.38
C PRO A 33 -3.73 -10.99 9.78
N VAL A 34 -4.72 -11.66 10.35
CA VAL A 34 -4.60 -12.28 11.69
C VAL A 34 -4.43 -13.79 11.64
N GLY A 35 -4.41 -14.36 10.43
CA GLY A 35 -4.24 -15.79 10.22
C GLY A 35 -2.78 -16.22 10.44
N ALA A 36 -2.61 -17.34 11.14
CA ALA A 36 -1.33 -18.01 11.29
C ALA A 36 -1.19 -19.11 10.22
N ALA A 37 -0.11 -19.06 9.45
CA ALA A 37 0.27 -20.16 8.57
C ALA A 37 0.89 -21.32 9.33
N LEU A 38 1.57 -21.03 10.45
CA LEU A 38 2.15 -22.02 11.34
C LEU A 38 1.99 -21.52 12.77
N VAL A 39 1.64 -22.43 13.67
CA VAL A 39 1.58 -22.17 15.12
C VAL A 39 2.52 -23.17 15.79
N ALA A 40 3.46 -22.67 16.58
CA ALA A 40 4.41 -23.46 17.35
C ALA A 40 4.49 -22.90 18.78
N GLY A 41 3.84 -23.60 19.73
CA GLY A 41 3.60 -23.07 21.07
C GLY A 41 2.80 -21.76 21.01
N ASP A 42 3.26 -20.74 21.74
CA ASP A 42 2.65 -19.41 21.78
C ASP A 42 3.06 -18.52 20.59
N THR A 43 3.89 -19.02 19.68
CA THR A 43 4.37 -18.25 18.52
C THR A 43 3.60 -18.63 17.26
N ALA A 44 3.08 -17.61 16.58
CA ALA A 44 2.42 -17.75 15.29
C ALA A 44 3.26 -17.10 14.18
N VAL A 45 3.39 -17.78 13.04
CA VAL A 45 3.95 -17.22 11.82
C VAL A 45 2.80 -16.67 10.97
N PRO A 46 2.69 -15.35 10.76
CA PRO A 46 1.64 -14.79 9.93
C PRO A 46 1.77 -15.28 8.49
N THR A 47 0.63 -15.42 7.84
CA THR A 47 0.51 -15.90 6.45
C THR A 47 1.34 -15.13 5.46
N PHE A 48 1.32 -13.79 5.54
CA PHE A 48 2.17 -12.95 4.70
C PHE A 48 3.65 -13.30 4.85
N TYR A 49 4.16 -13.41 6.08
CA TYR A 49 5.59 -13.71 6.32
C TYR A 49 5.96 -15.14 5.93
N ALA A 50 5.05 -16.10 6.13
CA ALA A 50 5.23 -17.46 5.63
C ALA A 50 5.33 -17.50 4.10
N VAL A 51 4.49 -16.74 3.38
CA VAL A 51 4.66 -16.58 1.93
C VAL A 51 5.98 -15.87 1.62
N ALA A 52 6.33 -14.80 2.36
CA ALA A 52 7.54 -14.02 2.13
C ALA A 52 8.85 -14.81 2.26
N LEU A 53 8.86 -15.97 2.96
CA LEU A 53 10.03 -16.86 3.04
C LEU A 53 10.53 -17.35 1.67
N GLY A 54 9.67 -17.43 0.65
CA GLY A 54 10.12 -17.76 -0.71
C GLY A 54 10.77 -16.59 -1.46
N VAL A 55 10.68 -15.35 -0.96
CA VAL A 55 11.28 -14.17 -1.59
C VAL A 55 12.81 -14.23 -1.57
N PRO A 56 13.48 -14.50 -0.42
CA PRO A 56 14.94 -14.71 -0.39
C PRO A 56 15.42 -15.74 -1.41
N ILE A 57 14.71 -16.86 -1.55
CA ILE A 57 15.01 -17.91 -2.54
C ILE A 57 14.90 -17.34 -3.96
N GLY A 58 13.83 -16.60 -4.27
CA GLY A 58 13.65 -15.94 -5.56
C GLY A 58 14.72 -14.89 -5.86
N LEU A 59 15.17 -14.13 -4.86
CA LEU A 59 16.28 -13.18 -4.98
C LEU A 59 17.61 -13.91 -5.24
N PHE A 60 17.88 -14.99 -4.50
CA PHE A 60 19.08 -15.81 -4.65
C PHE A 60 19.16 -16.47 -6.02
N VAL A 61 18.08 -17.08 -6.50
CA VAL A 61 18.01 -17.67 -7.86
C VAL A 61 18.25 -16.61 -8.93
N ARG A 62 17.70 -15.40 -8.76
CA ARG A 62 17.97 -14.28 -9.69
C ARG A 62 19.43 -13.86 -9.66
N LEU A 63 20.05 -13.79 -8.47
CA LEU A 63 21.46 -13.48 -8.31
C LEU A 63 22.32 -14.52 -9.03
N LEU A 64 22.07 -15.82 -8.81
CA LEU A 64 22.79 -16.91 -9.48
C LEU A 64 22.66 -16.85 -11.00
N ARG A 65 21.44 -16.67 -11.53
CA ARG A 65 21.20 -16.56 -12.98
C ARG A 65 21.94 -15.36 -13.57
N ARG A 66 22.00 -14.25 -12.83
CA ARG A 66 22.71 -13.04 -13.24
C ARG A 66 24.23 -13.27 -13.29
N THR A 67 24.81 -13.87 -12.25
CA THR A 67 26.24 -14.18 -12.21
C THR A 67 26.63 -15.08 -13.38
N ARG A 68 25.80 -16.08 -13.69
CA ARG A 68 26.01 -16.97 -14.85
C ARG A 68 25.95 -16.25 -16.20
N ARG A 69 25.16 -15.18 -16.32
CA ARG A 69 25.03 -14.38 -17.56
C ARG A 69 26.08 -13.29 -17.70
N GLY A 70 26.96 -13.10 -16.71
CA GLY A 70 27.97 -12.04 -16.74
C GLY A 70 27.38 -10.62 -16.74
N GLU A 71 26.10 -10.45 -16.36
CA GLU A 71 25.42 -9.15 -16.36
C GLU A 71 25.97 -8.25 -15.24
N ARG A 72 26.99 -7.43 -15.56
CA ARG A 72 27.52 -6.41 -14.65
C ARG A 72 26.43 -5.42 -14.21
N THR A 73 26.45 -5.04 -12.93
CA THR A 73 25.59 -4.01 -12.33
C THR A 73 25.88 -2.64 -12.90
N ALA A 74 25.09 -2.20 -13.88
CA ALA A 74 25.07 -0.81 -14.35
C ALA A 74 23.67 -0.17 -14.22
N GLY A 75 22.84 -0.65 -13.30
CA GLY A 75 21.59 0.02 -12.96
C GLY A 75 21.81 0.95 -11.77
N PRO A 76 21.37 2.22 -11.82
CA PRO A 76 21.46 3.12 -10.67
C PRO A 76 20.71 2.52 -9.45
N PRO A 77 21.18 2.79 -8.22
CA PRO A 77 20.49 2.34 -7.02
C PRO A 77 19.06 2.89 -7.00
N THR A 78 18.10 2.05 -6.59
CA THR A 78 16.71 2.47 -6.46
C THR A 78 16.62 3.57 -5.38
N PRO A 79 16.11 4.76 -5.70
CA PRO A 79 15.94 5.82 -4.72
C PRO A 79 15.12 5.36 -3.51
N GLY A 80 15.53 5.76 -2.30
CA GLY A 80 14.86 5.39 -1.04
C GLY A 80 15.23 4.02 -0.47
N VAL A 81 15.69 3.07 -1.30
CA VAL A 81 16.09 1.73 -0.83
C VAL A 81 17.35 1.79 0.04
N VAL A 82 18.30 2.68 -0.25
CA VAL A 82 19.50 2.85 0.58
C VAL A 82 19.12 3.29 2.00
N ALA A 83 18.25 4.29 2.14
CA ALA A 83 17.74 4.73 3.44
C ALA A 83 17.02 3.59 4.18
N LEU A 84 16.27 2.75 3.45
CA LEU A 84 15.62 1.58 4.05
C LEU A 84 16.62 0.52 4.54
N LEU A 85 17.72 0.29 3.79
CA LEU A 85 18.78 -0.63 4.21
C LEU A 85 19.55 -0.09 5.42
N LEU A 86 19.85 1.21 5.45
CA LEU A 86 20.46 1.87 6.60
C LEU A 86 19.55 1.83 7.83
N PHE A 87 18.24 2.07 7.64
CA PHE A 87 17.22 1.89 8.67
C PHE A 87 17.26 0.46 9.22
N THR A 88 17.35 -0.53 8.34
CA THR A 88 17.37 -1.95 8.71
C THR A 88 18.62 -2.28 9.54
N ALA A 89 19.80 -1.87 9.05
CA ALA A 89 21.06 -2.08 9.76
C ALA A 89 21.04 -1.41 11.14
N THR A 90 20.62 -0.14 11.20
CA THR A 90 20.51 0.62 12.45
C THR A 90 19.55 -0.05 13.43
N SER A 91 18.37 -0.47 12.97
CA SER A 91 17.36 -1.11 13.83
C SER A 91 17.86 -2.44 14.39
N ILE A 92 18.55 -3.26 13.58
CA ILE A 92 19.16 -4.51 14.04
C ILE A 92 20.27 -4.21 15.06
N SER A 93 21.15 -3.26 14.78
CA SER A 93 22.21 -2.86 15.71
C SER A 93 21.64 -2.39 17.05
N VAL A 94 20.64 -1.50 17.04
CA VAL A 94 19.97 -1.06 18.28
C VAL A 94 19.34 -2.26 19.00
N THR A 95 18.69 -3.18 18.29
CA THR A 95 18.05 -4.36 18.90
C THR A 95 19.04 -5.29 19.58
N LEU A 96 20.23 -5.47 19.02
CA LEU A 96 21.27 -6.33 19.58
C LEU A 96 22.09 -5.64 20.69
N LEU A 97 22.29 -4.32 20.60
CA LEU A 97 23.18 -3.58 21.50
C LEU A 97 22.43 -2.93 22.67
N ALA A 98 21.18 -2.52 22.50
CA ALA A 98 20.45 -1.79 23.54
C ALA A 98 20.32 -2.54 24.89
N PRO A 99 20.09 -3.87 24.94
CA PRO A 99 20.06 -4.59 26.21
C PRO A 99 21.39 -4.49 26.99
N LEU A 100 22.52 -4.41 26.28
CA LEU A 100 23.85 -4.26 26.89
C LEU A 100 24.13 -2.82 27.33
N LEU A 101 23.71 -1.84 26.51
CA LEU A 101 23.98 -0.42 26.74
C LEU A 101 23.07 0.20 27.81
N PHE A 102 21.85 -0.31 27.96
CA PHE A 102 20.84 0.28 28.83
C PHE A 102 20.15 -0.76 29.74
N PRO A 103 20.92 -1.47 30.58
CA PRO A 103 20.35 -2.49 31.45
C PRO A 103 19.40 -1.89 32.49
N GLY A 104 18.33 -2.61 32.81
CA GLY A 104 17.37 -2.22 33.84
C GLY A 104 16.27 -1.23 33.41
N ILE A 105 16.33 -0.69 32.18
CA ILE A 105 15.25 0.15 31.64
C ILE A 105 13.94 -0.65 31.60
N ARG A 106 12.86 -0.03 32.09
CA ARG A 106 11.51 -0.62 32.07
C ARG A 106 10.92 -0.51 30.67
N VAL A 107 10.41 -1.62 30.15
CA VAL A 107 9.77 -1.72 28.83
C VAL A 107 8.44 -2.45 28.97
N LEU A 108 7.48 -2.11 28.11
CA LEU A 108 6.22 -2.85 28.01
C LEU A 108 6.37 -4.00 27.02
N ALA A 109 6.21 -5.22 27.50
CA ALA A 109 6.26 -6.42 26.69
C ALA A 109 4.97 -6.58 25.85
N PRO A 110 4.97 -7.45 24.81
CA PRO A 110 3.83 -7.59 23.92
C PRO A 110 2.53 -8.06 24.59
N ASP A 111 2.63 -8.76 25.71
CA ASP A 111 1.52 -9.22 26.55
C ASP A 111 0.97 -8.13 27.49
N GLY A 112 1.53 -6.91 27.43
CA GLY A 112 1.17 -5.78 28.30
C GLY A 112 1.90 -5.77 29.63
N SER A 113 2.72 -6.79 29.94
CA SER A 113 3.48 -6.83 31.19
C SER A 113 4.64 -5.84 31.19
N VAL A 114 5.01 -5.37 32.39
CA VAL A 114 6.19 -4.52 32.57
C VAL A 114 7.41 -5.42 32.74
N ALA A 115 8.30 -5.39 31.76
CA ALA A 115 9.59 -6.08 31.78
C ALA A 115 10.74 -5.08 31.99
N ARG A 116 11.94 -5.62 32.25
CA ARG A 116 13.18 -4.84 32.28
C ARG A 116 14.17 -5.39 31.28
N LEU A 117 14.97 -4.51 30.67
CA LEU A 117 16.07 -4.93 29.82
C LEU A 117 17.13 -5.66 30.65
N THR A 118 17.41 -6.90 30.28
CA THR A 118 18.45 -7.71 30.91
C THR A 118 19.71 -7.66 30.05
N PRO A 119 20.90 -7.35 30.62
CA PRO A 119 22.14 -7.27 29.87
C PRO A 119 22.39 -8.54 29.04
N GLY A 120 22.64 -8.37 27.74
CA GLY A 120 23.00 -9.46 26.82
C GLY A 120 21.87 -10.42 26.44
N VAL A 121 20.64 -10.21 26.94
CA VAL A 121 19.51 -11.07 26.62
C VAL A 121 18.73 -10.50 25.44
N VAL A 122 18.68 -11.26 24.35
CA VAL A 122 17.83 -10.98 23.19
C VAL A 122 16.63 -11.92 23.25
N SER A 123 15.43 -11.38 23.37
CA SER A 123 14.20 -12.18 23.49
C SER A 123 13.78 -12.81 22.15
N THR A 124 12.90 -13.81 22.21
CA THR A 124 12.25 -14.39 21.02
C THR A 124 11.49 -13.34 20.20
N SER A 125 10.86 -12.37 20.87
CA SER A 125 10.22 -11.22 20.22
C SER A 125 11.22 -10.37 19.43
N ASN A 126 12.40 -10.08 20.00
CA ASN A 126 13.44 -9.34 19.29
C ASN A 126 13.89 -10.08 18.02
N ILE A 127 14.14 -11.38 18.13
CA ILE A 127 14.56 -12.22 17.00
C ILE A 127 13.46 -12.24 15.94
N ALA A 128 12.21 -12.45 16.33
CA ALA A 128 11.07 -12.47 15.41
C ALA A 128 10.93 -11.14 14.64
N GLN A 129 11.04 -10.00 15.33
CA GLN A 129 10.96 -8.68 14.70
C GLN A 129 12.14 -8.39 13.76
N ILE A 130 13.36 -8.83 14.08
CA ILE A 130 14.50 -8.77 13.16
C ILE A 130 14.23 -9.59 11.90
N VAL A 131 13.75 -10.83 12.05
CA VAL A 131 13.42 -11.72 10.92
C VAL A 131 12.31 -11.11 10.05
N TYR A 132 11.24 -10.58 10.65
CA TYR A 132 10.16 -9.94 9.92
C TYR A 132 10.61 -8.67 9.21
N LEU A 133 11.45 -7.85 9.82
CA LEU A 133 12.04 -6.68 9.17
C LEU A 133 12.87 -7.09 7.96
N LEU A 134 13.76 -8.08 8.10
CA LEU A 134 14.57 -8.59 7.00
C LEU A 134 13.72 -9.14 5.85
N LEU A 135 12.67 -9.90 6.17
CA LEU A 135 11.73 -10.41 5.17
C LEU A 135 10.94 -9.28 4.49
N GLY A 136 10.47 -8.30 5.24
CA GLY A 136 9.79 -7.11 4.71
C GLY A 136 10.66 -6.33 3.74
N VAL A 137 11.93 -6.11 4.08
CA VAL A 137 12.91 -5.44 3.22
C VAL A 137 13.24 -6.29 1.99
N ALA A 138 13.36 -7.61 2.14
CA ALA A 138 13.53 -8.52 1.01
C ALA A 138 12.34 -8.45 0.03
N VAL A 139 11.11 -8.37 0.53
CA VAL A 139 9.89 -8.14 -0.28
C VAL A 139 10.00 -6.83 -1.06
N VAL A 140 10.42 -5.73 -0.42
CA VAL A 140 10.63 -4.43 -1.09
C VAL A 140 11.64 -4.57 -2.23
N LEU A 141 12.81 -5.17 -1.96
CA LEU A 141 13.88 -5.36 -2.95
C LEU A 141 13.45 -6.23 -4.13
N PHE A 142 12.67 -7.27 -3.84
CA PHE A 142 12.11 -8.18 -4.84
C PHE A 142 11.07 -7.50 -5.72
N LEU A 143 10.06 -6.86 -5.13
CA LEU A 143 8.99 -6.17 -5.86
C LEU A 143 9.53 -5.02 -6.71
N ALA A 144 10.54 -4.29 -6.22
CA ALA A 144 11.23 -3.25 -6.99
C ALA A 144 11.78 -3.74 -8.34
N ARG A 145 12.05 -5.05 -8.46
CA ARG A 145 12.63 -5.70 -9.64
C ARG A 145 11.70 -6.65 -10.37
N SER A 146 10.52 -6.96 -9.82
CA SER A 146 9.62 -7.98 -10.36
C SER A 146 8.66 -7.41 -11.40
N PRO A 147 8.62 -7.93 -12.65
CA PRO A 147 7.72 -7.43 -13.70
C PRO A 147 6.23 -7.49 -13.33
N GLY A 148 5.82 -8.50 -12.57
CA GLY A 148 4.44 -8.65 -12.09
C GLY A 148 4.04 -7.73 -10.94
N ALA A 149 4.93 -6.88 -10.44
CA ALA A 149 4.65 -5.98 -9.32
C ALA A 149 3.89 -4.73 -9.80
N THR A 150 2.60 -4.92 -10.09
CA THR A 150 1.69 -3.88 -10.56
C THR A 150 0.89 -3.28 -9.39
N PRO A 151 0.33 -2.06 -9.52
CA PRO A 151 -0.52 -1.46 -8.49
C PRO A 151 -1.67 -2.37 -8.01
N GLN A 152 -2.16 -3.24 -8.91
CA GLN A 152 -3.24 -4.20 -8.66
C GLN A 152 -2.96 -5.14 -7.48
N VAL A 153 -1.69 -5.40 -7.16
CA VAL A 153 -1.27 -6.24 -6.04
C VAL A 153 -1.87 -5.75 -4.71
N ILE A 154 -1.88 -4.43 -4.47
CA ILE A 154 -2.55 -3.86 -3.27
C ILE A 154 -4.05 -4.11 -3.32
N GLY A 155 -4.66 -3.93 -4.49
CA GLY A 155 -6.09 -4.19 -4.68
C GLY A 155 -6.49 -5.63 -4.40
N VAL A 156 -5.62 -6.59 -4.66
CA VAL A 156 -5.83 -8.00 -4.31
C VAL A 156 -5.81 -8.18 -2.79
N VAL A 157 -4.79 -7.68 -2.09
CA VAL A 157 -4.72 -7.78 -0.61
C VAL A 157 -5.97 -7.18 0.03
N THR A 158 -6.22 -5.91 -0.26
CA THR A 158 -7.32 -5.16 0.36
C THR A 158 -8.68 -5.72 -0.05
N GLY A 159 -8.79 -6.20 -1.29
CA GLY A 159 -10.00 -6.81 -1.82
C GLY A 159 -10.34 -8.13 -1.13
N VAL A 160 -9.36 -9.02 -0.97
CA VAL A 160 -9.55 -10.30 -0.27
C VAL A 160 -9.98 -10.06 1.18
N VAL A 161 -9.27 -9.18 1.91
CA VAL A 161 -9.60 -8.87 3.31
C VAL A 161 -11.03 -8.33 3.45
N THR A 162 -11.41 -7.41 2.55
CA THR A 162 -12.73 -6.78 2.55
C THR A 162 -13.82 -7.79 2.21
N LEU A 163 -13.61 -8.65 1.20
CA LEU A 163 -14.59 -9.66 0.79
C LEU A 163 -14.76 -10.76 1.83
N LEU A 164 -13.68 -11.22 2.48
CA LEU A 164 -13.77 -12.19 3.58
C LEU A 164 -14.49 -11.60 4.79
N SER A 165 -14.21 -10.34 5.14
CA SER A 165 -14.93 -9.63 6.20
C SER A 165 -16.41 -9.45 5.86
N PHE A 166 -16.71 -9.12 4.60
CA PHE A 166 -18.10 -9.01 4.14
C PHE A 166 -18.81 -10.37 4.15
N GLY A 167 -18.13 -11.46 3.77
CA GLY A 167 -18.64 -12.81 3.89
C GLY A 167 -19.00 -13.18 5.33
N LYS A 168 -18.15 -12.79 6.31
CA LYS A 168 -18.46 -12.95 7.74
C LYS A 168 -19.69 -12.13 8.15
N LEU A 169 -19.85 -10.90 7.64
CA LEU A 169 -21.06 -10.12 7.89
C LEU A 169 -22.31 -10.84 7.36
N LEU A 170 -22.27 -11.33 6.12
CA LEU A 170 -23.39 -12.05 5.52
C LEU A 170 -23.73 -13.33 6.28
N SER A 171 -22.73 -14.01 6.84
CA SER A 171 -22.92 -15.13 7.75
C SER A 171 -23.67 -14.73 9.02
N GLN A 172 -23.28 -13.63 9.66
CA GLN A 172 -23.96 -13.14 10.86
C GLN A 172 -25.39 -12.64 10.61
N LEU A 173 -25.64 -12.04 9.44
CA LEU A 173 -26.97 -11.52 9.08
C LEU A 173 -27.92 -12.60 8.53
N GLY A 174 -27.40 -13.53 7.73
CA GLY A 174 -28.17 -14.51 6.98
C GLY A 174 -28.08 -15.95 7.49
N GLY A 175 -27.33 -16.21 8.56
CA GLY A 175 -27.12 -17.55 9.12
C GLY A 175 -26.27 -18.49 8.25
N LEU A 176 -25.59 -17.97 7.22
CA LEU A 176 -24.70 -18.78 6.38
C LEU A 176 -23.50 -19.26 7.21
N PRO A 177 -23.00 -20.49 7.04
CA PRO A 177 -21.81 -20.95 7.75
C PRO A 177 -20.57 -20.17 7.29
N PHE A 178 -19.82 -19.59 8.22
CA PHE A 178 -18.50 -19.01 7.98
C PHE A 178 -17.44 -19.73 8.82
N PRO A 179 -16.29 -20.11 8.24
CA PRO A 179 -15.29 -20.90 8.95
C PRO A 179 -14.45 -20.00 9.87
N GLU A 180 -15.02 -19.55 11.00
CA GLU A 180 -14.34 -18.64 11.94
C GLU A 180 -13.04 -19.24 12.48
N PHE A 181 -13.08 -20.49 12.95
CA PHE A 181 -11.90 -21.23 13.42
C PHE A 181 -10.76 -21.29 12.38
N PHE A 182 -11.09 -21.22 11.09
CA PHE A 182 -10.07 -21.22 10.04
C PHE A 182 -9.27 -19.91 10.03
N PHE A 183 -9.92 -18.76 10.21
CA PHE A 183 -9.29 -17.45 10.15
C PHE A 183 -8.82 -16.94 11.52
N ASP A 184 -9.52 -17.30 12.59
CA ASP A 184 -9.21 -16.94 13.98
C ASP A 184 -8.33 -18.04 14.63
N ASN A 185 -7.21 -18.37 13.98
CA ASN A 185 -6.37 -19.51 14.33
C ASN A 185 -5.03 -19.15 14.98
N SER A 186 -4.75 -17.85 15.17
CA SER A 186 -3.47 -17.37 15.70
C SER A 186 -3.56 -17.13 17.21
N PRO A 187 -2.72 -17.80 18.05
CA PRO A 187 -2.66 -17.51 19.49
C PRO A 187 -2.05 -16.14 19.80
N ALA A 188 -1.40 -15.49 18.82
CA ALA A 188 -0.78 -14.18 19.01
C ALA A 188 -1.81 -13.02 19.08
N PHE A 189 -3.09 -13.29 18.84
CA PHE A 189 -4.15 -12.29 18.87
C PHE A 189 -5.29 -12.69 19.80
N SER A 190 -5.77 -11.71 20.57
CA SER A 190 -7.08 -11.76 21.20
C SER A 190 -8.14 -11.28 20.21
N PHE A 191 -9.17 -12.09 19.99
CA PHE A 191 -10.28 -11.77 19.07
C PHE A 191 -11.42 -11.10 19.85
N VAL A 192 -11.63 -9.81 19.63
CA VAL A 192 -12.55 -8.98 20.43
C VAL A 192 -13.75 -8.53 19.60
N ASP A 193 -14.92 -9.07 19.90
CA ASP A 193 -16.20 -8.77 19.23
C ASP A 193 -17.13 -7.83 20.04
N ALA A 194 -16.62 -7.22 21.13
CA ALA A 194 -17.41 -6.37 22.03
C ALA A 194 -16.69 -5.08 22.43
N ALA A 195 -17.46 -4.04 22.73
CA ALA A 195 -17.01 -2.81 23.40
C ALA A 195 -17.03 -2.96 24.92
N PRO A 196 -16.29 -2.12 25.68
CA PRO A 196 -16.56 -1.90 27.10
C PRO A 196 -18.05 -1.57 27.30
N GLY A 197 -18.73 -2.28 28.20
CA GLY A 197 -20.19 -2.16 28.39
C GLY A 197 -21.05 -3.11 27.53
N GLY A 198 -20.43 -4.08 26.84
CA GLY A 198 -21.14 -5.20 26.21
C GLY A 198 -21.79 -4.90 24.85
N GLN A 199 -21.56 -3.72 24.27
CA GLN A 199 -22.05 -3.41 22.93
C GLN A 199 -21.33 -4.27 21.87
N VAL A 200 -22.10 -4.94 21.02
CA VAL A 200 -21.56 -5.77 19.94
C VAL A 200 -20.84 -4.90 18.91
N ARG A 201 -19.60 -5.25 18.55
CA ARG A 201 -18.83 -4.55 17.53
C ARG A 201 -18.35 -5.53 16.48
N PHE A 202 -18.50 -5.16 15.21
CA PHE A 202 -18.08 -6.01 14.12
C PHE A 202 -16.58 -5.82 13.81
N ARG A 203 -15.79 -6.89 13.89
CA ARG A 203 -14.35 -6.88 13.53
C ARG A 203 -14.02 -7.52 12.18
N GLY A 204 -15.00 -8.14 11.50
CA GLY A 204 -14.72 -8.92 10.29
C GLY A 204 -13.75 -10.07 10.57
N ILE A 205 -12.81 -10.32 9.66
CA ILE A 205 -11.74 -11.32 9.82
C ILE A 205 -10.48 -10.75 10.51
N LEU A 206 -10.58 -9.64 11.21
CA LEU A 206 -9.48 -9.01 11.93
C LEU A 206 -9.61 -9.27 13.43
N SER A 207 -8.57 -8.96 14.21
CA SER A 207 -8.53 -9.24 15.65
C SER A 207 -9.41 -8.30 16.47
N GLU A 208 -9.56 -7.06 16.01
CA GLU A 208 -10.33 -6.02 16.69
C GLU A 208 -11.01 -5.06 15.69
N PRO A 209 -12.08 -4.35 16.10
CA PRO A 209 -12.78 -3.40 15.23
C PRO A 209 -11.91 -2.23 14.73
N ALA A 210 -10.89 -1.82 15.50
CA ALA A 210 -9.94 -0.81 15.04
C ALA A 210 -9.08 -1.29 13.86
N GLY A 211 -8.73 -2.58 13.83
CA GLY A 211 -8.10 -3.23 12.70
C GLY A 211 -9.00 -3.19 11.46
N LEU A 212 -10.30 -3.49 11.62
CA LEU A 212 -11.29 -3.41 10.53
C LEU A 212 -11.40 -2.00 9.96
N ALA A 213 -11.53 -0.99 10.83
CA ALA A 213 -11.53 0.40 10.42
C ALA A 213 -10.28 0.78 9.61
N GLY A 214 -9.10 0.37 10.08
CA GLY A 214 -7.84 0.63 9.39
C GLY A 214 -7.77 -0.04 8.01
N SER A 215 -8.09 -1.32 7.94
CA SER A 215 -8.12 -2.07 6.68
C SER A 215 -9.12 -1.48 5.68
N SER A 216 -10.32 -1.16 6.13
CA SER A 216 -11.35 -0.52 5.31
C SER A 216 -10.92 0.85 4.78
N LEU A 217 -10.26 1.68 5.58
CA LEU A 217 -9.71 2.97 5.11
C LEU A 217 -8.68 2.78 4.01
N VAL A 218 -7.78 1.80 4.15
CA VAL A 218 -6.81 1.47 3.10
C VAL A 218 -7.52 1.02 1.81
N THR A 219 -8.55 0.17 1.93
CA THR A 219 -9.38 -0.26 0.79
C THR A 219 -10.07 0.93 0.13
N ILE A 220 -10.73 1.81 0.91
CA ILE A 220 -11.42 3.01 0.41
C ILE A 220 -10.42 3.91 -0.33
N ALA A 221 -9.27 4.21 0.28
CA ALA A 221 -8.24 5.08 -0.29
C ALA A 221 -7.72 4.53 -1.62
N TYR A 222 -7.40 3.23 -1.65
CA TYR A 222 -6.91 2.56 -2.86
C TYR A 222 -7.98 2.51 -3.95
N MET A 223 -9.18 2.01 -3.63
CA MET A 223 -10.24 1.77 -4.61
C MET A 223 -10.83 3.06 -5.17
N SER A 224 -11.03 4.08 -4.34
CA SER A 224 -11.50 5.40 -4.79
C SER A 224 -10.49 6.06 -5.72
N SER A 225 -9.21 5.99 -5.37
CA SER A 225 -8.13 6.47 -6.23
C SER A 225 -8.07 5.66 -7.53
N ARG A 226 -8.25 4.33 -7.48
CA ARG A 226 -8.25 3.47 -8.67
C ARG A 226 -9.45 3.74 -9.58
N ALA A 227 -10.64 3.98 -9.03
CA ALA A 227 -11.89 4.16 -9.76
C ALA A 227 -11.83 5.30 -10.80
N VAL A 228 -11.05 6.36 -10.53
CA VAL A 228 -10.87 7.49 -11.46
C VAL A 228 -9.93 7.15 -12.63
N ARG A 229 -9.22 6.01 -12.57
CA ARG A 229 -8.21 5.60 -13.57
C ARG A 229 -8.62 4.39 -14.41
N VAL A 230 -9.73 3.76 -14.06
CA VAL A 230 -10.26 2.58 -14.76
C VAL A 230 -11.63 2.90 -15.33
N HIS A 231 -12.04 2.17 -16.37
CA HIS A 231 -13.31 2.39 -17.07
C HIS A 231 -14.16 1.11 -17.07
N GLY A 232 -15.44 1.25 -17.43
CA GLY A 232 -16.38 0.13 -17.54
C GLY A 232 -16.56 -0.66 -16.24
N TRP A 233 -16.67 -1.99 -16.37
CA TRP A 233 -16.87 -2.92 -15.24
C TRP A 233 -15.80 -2.84 -14.16
N HIS A 234 -14.55 -2.50 -14.51
CA HIS A 234 -13.49 -2.33 -13.51
C HIS A 234 -13.71 -1.11 -12.61
N ARG A 235 -14.34 -0.05 -13.13
CA ARG A 235 -14.72 1.13 -12.33
C ARG A 235 -15.86 0.78 -11.38
N VAL A 236 -16.88 0.08 -11.89
CA VAL A 236 -18.01 -0.41 -11.09
C VAL A 236 -17.50 -1.29 -9.95
N GLY A 237 -16.63 -2.26 -10.25
CA GLY A 237 -16.03 -3.12 -9.22
C GLY A 237 -15.20 -2.36 -8.19
N ALA A 238 -14.41 -1.36 -8.60
CA ALA A 238 -13.66 -0.52 -7.66
C ALA A 238 -14.59 0.29 -6.74
N ILE A 239 -15.65 0.88 -7.29
CA ILE A 239 -16.65 1.64 -6.50
C ILE A 239 -17.38 0.71 -5.55
N ALA A 240 -17.86 -0.45 -6.02
CA ALA A 240 -18.54 -1.44 -5.19
C ALA A 240 -17.67 -1.88 -4.01
N MET A 241 -16.38 -2.18 -4.25
CA MET A 241 -15.43 -2.53 -3.20
C MET A 241 -15.21 -1.39 -2.19
N ALA A 242 -15.15 -0.14 -2.65
CA ALA A 242 -15.03 1.02 -1.77
C ALA A 242 -16.30 1.19 -0.89
N VAL A 243 -17.48 0.97 -1.46
CA VAL A 243 -18.76 1.02 -0.73
C VAL A 243 -18.85 -0.10 0.32
N ILE A 244 -18.51 -1.34 -0.04
CA ILE A 244 -18.47 -2.45 0.91
C ILE A 244 -17.51 -2.12 2.07
N ALA A 245 -16.31 -1.64 1.76
CA ALA A 245 -15.35 -1.22 2.78
C ALA A 245 -15.89 -0.08 3.66
N ALA A 246 -16.61 0.89 3.10
CA ALA A 246 -17.23 1.98 3.86
C ALA A 246 -18.31 1.45 4.83
N VAL A 247 -19.15 0.52 4.37
CA VAL A 247 -20.14 -0.16 5.24
C VAL A 247 -19.44 -0.89 6.38
N MET A 248 -18.39 -1.66 6.08
CA MET A 248 -17.59 -2.37 7.09
C MET A 248 -16.95 -1.40 8.10
N ALA A 249 -16.44 -0.26 7.63
CA ALA A 249 -15.86 0.75 8.49
C ALA A 249 -16.88 1.38 9.45
N VAL A 250 -18.09 1.67 8.97
CA VAL A 250 -19.17 2.18 9.83
C VAL A 250 -19.58 1.15 10.88
N LEU A 251 -19.75 -0.11 10.48
CA LEU A 251 -20.11 -1.21 11.41
C LEU A 251 -19.02 -1.53 12.44
N SER A 252 -17.77 -1.15 12.17
CA SER A 252 -16.69 -1.29 13.17
C SER A 252 -16.85 -0.38 14.39
N THR A 253 -17.69 0.66 14.27
CA THR A 253 -17.94 1.70 15.29
C THR A 253 -16.64 2.25 15.90
N SER A 254 -15.57 2.29 15.12
CA SER A 254 -14.24 2.65 15.61
C SER A 254 -13.96 4.13 15.44
N THR A 255 -13.53 4.78 16.52
CA THR A 255 -13.02 6.16 16.50
C THR A 255 -11.83 6.32 15.54
N THR A 256 -11.05 5.25 15.31
CA THR A 256 -9.97 5.24 14.31
C THR A 256 -10.49 5.53 12.91
N PHE A 257 -11.66 4.99 12.53
CA PHE A 257 -12.25 5.26 11.21
C PHE A 257 -12.59 6.74 11.04
N ILE A 258 -13.20 7.34 12.07
CA ILE A 258 -13.64 8.73 12.06
C ILE A 258 -12.41 9.65 11.96
N VAL A 259 -11.47 9.53 12.90
CA VAL A 259 -10.32 10.44 12.97
C VAL A 259 -9.39 10.27 11.76
N ALA A 260 -8.97 9.04 11.42
CA ALA A 260 -8.10 8.82 10.26
C ALA A 260 -8.83 9.12 8.95
N GLY A 261 -10.14 8.85 8.86
CA GLY A 261 -10.96 9.15 7.69
C GLY A 261 -11.06 10.64 7.42
N LEU A 262 -11.28 11.46 8.45
CA LEU A 262 -11.30 12.92 8.33
C LEU A 262 -9.94 13.49 7.92
N LEU A 263 -8.84 13.00 8.53
CA LEU A 263 -7.49 13.40 8.14
C LEU A 263 -7.20 13.02 6.68
N LEU A 264 -7.56 11.81 6.28
CA LEU A 264 -7.38 11.33 4.91
C LEU A 264 -8.21 12.14 3.92
N LEU A 265 -9.46 12.48 4.27
CA LEU A 265 -10.34 13.33 3.46
C LEU A 265 -9.76 14.74 3.33
N GLY A 266 -9.26 15.33 4.42
CA GLY A 266 -8.58 16.62 4.42
C GLY A 266 -7.35 16.63 3.51
N LEU A 267 -6.51 15.60 3.58
CA LEU A 267 -5.37 15.43 2.68
C LEU A 267 -5.80 15.25 1.21
N ALA A 268 -6.87 14.49 0.95
CA ALA A 268 -7.43 14.32 -0.38
C ALA A 268 -7.93 15.65 -0.95
N ALA A 269 -8.73 16.40 -0.18
CA ALA A 269 -9.25 17.71 -0.54
C ALA A 269 -8.12 18.72 -0.78
N GLY A 270 -7.15 18.81 0.13
CA GLY A 270 -5.98 19.68 -0.03
C GLY A 270 -5.17 19.33 -1.28
N SER A 271 -4.94 18.04 -1.55
CA SER A 271 -4.24 17.59 -2.76
C SER A 271 -4.99 17.93 -4.06
N ALA A 272 -6.32 17.92 -4.03
CA ALA A 272 -7.16 18.31 -5.15
C ALA A 272 -7.12 19.83 -5.36
N ALA A 273 -7.26 20.62 -4.28
CA ALA A 273 -7.17 22.08 -4.31
C ALA A 273 -5.82 22.55 -4.87
N VAL A 274 -4.70 22.02 -4.36
CA VAL A 274 -3.36 22.33 -4.86
C VAL A 274 -3.23 22.03 -6.36
N ARG A 275 -3.80 20.92 -6.83
CA ARG A 275 -3.79 20.58 -8.27
C ARG A 275 -4.61 21.56 -9.10
N ILE A 276 -5.77 21.97 -8.62
CA ILE A 276 -6.64 22.92 -9.33
C ILE A 276 -5.95 24.28 -9.42
N VAL A 277 -5.45 24.81 -8.29
CA VAL A 277 -4.81 26.13 -8.19
C VAL A 277 -3.50 26.17 -8.98
N LEU A 278 -2.59 25.22 -8.77
CA LEU A 278 -1.25 25.29 -9.37
C LEU A 278 -1.17 24.83 -10.82
N ARG A 279 -2.13 24.05 -11.32
CA ARG A 279 -2.09 23.53 -12.70
C ARG A 279 -3.06 24.22 -13.65
N ALA A 280 -3.68 25.34 -13.24
CA ALA A 280 -4.70 26.05 -14.01
C ALA A 280 -5.71 25.08 -14.66
N GLY A 281 -6.09 24.04 -13.91
CA GLY A 281 -6.95 22.99 -14.43
C GLY A 281 -8.27 23.61 -14.85
N ARG A 282 -8.75 23.33 -16.06
CA ARG A 282 -10.10 23.71 -16.48
C ARG A 282 -11.09 23.06 -15.50
N VAL A 283 -11.60 23.86 -14.58
CA VAL A 283 -12.62 23.43 -13.63
C VAL A 283 -13.91 23.36 -14.42
N SER A 284 -14.43 22.16 -14.66
CA SER A 284 -15.72 22.03 -15.32
C SER A 284 -16.80 22.64 -14.42
N ALA A 285 -17.85 23.21 -15.00
CA ALA A 285 -18.99 23.72 -14.25
C ALA A 285 -19.54 22.65 -13.28
N LEU A 286 -19.57 21.38 -13.71
CA LEU A 286 -19.96 20.24 -12.88
C LEU A 286 -19.06 20.07 -11.64
N THR A 287 -17.75 20.27 -11.77
CA THR A 287 -16.81 20.22 -10.64
C THR A 287 -17.05 21.36 -9.65
N VAL A 288 -17.35 22.56 -10.15
CA VAL A 288 -17.71 23.72 -9.30
C VAL A 288 -19.04 23.44 -8.60
N THR A 289 -20.06 23.00 -9.32
CA THR A 289 -21.40 22.71 -8.76
C THR A 289 -21.35 21.60 -7.72
N LEU A 290 -20.65 20.49 -7.98
CA LEU A 290 -20.42 19.44 -6.98
C LEU A 290 -19.61 19.95 -5.79
N GLY A 291 -18.59 20.78 -6.03
CA GLY A 291 -17.84 21.43 -4.98
C GLY A 291 -18.74 22.27 -4.07
N CYS A 292 -19.52 23.18 -4.64
CA CYS A 292 -20.48 24.01 -3.91
C CYS A 292 -21.52 23.18 -3.15
N LEU A 293 -22.09 22.13 -3.77
CA LEU A 293 -23.06 21.25 -3.12
C LEU A 293 -22.44 20.50 -1.95
N ILE A 294 -21.21 19.97 -2.11
CA ILE A 294 -20.47 19.32 -1.02
C ILE A 294 -20.13 20.32 0.08
N THR A 295 -19.75 21.56 -0.26
CA THR A 295 -19.47 22.61 0.73
C THR A 295 -20.72 23.03 1.48
N MET A 296 -21.86 23.18 0.81
CA MET A 296 -23.15 23.51 1.45
C MET A 296 -23.66 22.37 2.33
N ALA A 297 -23.68 21.13 1.81
CA ALA A 297 -24.05 19.95 2.59
C ALA A 297 -23.08 19.75 3.75
N GLY A 298 -21.79 19.99 3.52
CA GLY A 298 -20.74 19.98 4.53
C GLY A 298 -21.02 21.01 5.62
N ALA A 299 -21.30 22.27 5.29
CA ALA A 299 -21.60 23.32 6.27
C ALA A 299 -22.83 23.01 7.13
N TYR A 300 -23.85 22.36 6.56
CA TYR A 300 -25.04 21.93 7.30
C TYR A 300 -24.79 20.70 8.19
N LEU A 301 -24.04 19.72 7.69
CA LEU A 301 -23.73 18.48 8.41
C LEU A 301 -22.59 18.65 9.42
N LEU A 302 -21.74 19.66 9.25
CA LEU A 302 -20.53 19.86 10.06
C LEU A 302 -20.84 19.97 11.55
N PRO A 303 -21.86 20.71 12.03
CA PRO A 303 -22.17 20.78 13.46
C PRO A 303 -22.62 19.42 14.03
N ILE A 304 -23.41 18.66 13.26
CA ILE A 304 -23.91 17.32 13.65
C ILE A 304 -22.74 16.34 13.73
N VAL A 305 -21.90 16.33 12.70
CA VAL A 305 -20.71 15.49 12.61
C VAL A 305 -19.70 15.90 13.68
N ALA A 306 -19.49 17.19 13.91
CA ALA A 306 -18.62 17.70 14.97
C ALA A 306 -19.14 17.29 16.34
N GLY A 307 -20.43 17.42 16.62
CA GLY A 307 -21.04 16.94 17.87
C GLY A 307 -20.81 15.45 18.09
N PHE A 308 -21.08 14.64 17.07
CA PHE A 308 -20.81 13.20 17.13
C PHE A 308 -19.33 12.86 17.33
N ILE A 309 -18.43 13.56 16.64
CA ILE A 309 -16.98 13.42 16.79
C ILE A 309 -16.56 13.80 18.21
N THR A 310 -17.02 14.93 18.73
CA THR A 310 -16.68 15.41 20.07
C THR A 310 -17.15 14.41 21.13
N THR A 311 -18.37 13.90 21.02
CA THR A 311 -18.86 12.83 21.91
C THR A 311 -18.01 11.57 21.77
N ALA A 312 -17.78 11.08 20.55
CA ALA A 312 -17.00 9.88 20.31
C ALA A 312 -15.53 9.99 20.77
N ILE A 313 -14.93 11.18 20.70
CA ILE A 313 -13.59 11.47 21.22
C ILE A 313 -13.63 11.55 22.75
N ASN A 314 -14.58 12.27 23.34
CA ASN A 314 -14.68 12.43 24.79
C ASN A 314 -14.92 11.09 25.49
N ASP A 315 -15.85 10.28 24.96
CA ASP A 315 -16.13 8.93 25.46
C ASP A 315 -14.90 8.01 25.34
N LYS A 316 -14.08 8.24 24.31
CA LYS A 316 -12.82 7.50 24.11
C LYS A 316 -11.76 7.95 25.11
N VAL A 317 -11.55 9.26 25.28
CA VAL A 317 -10.53 9.82 26.17
C VAL A 317 -10.80 9.43 27.62
N GLY A 318 -12.06 9.31 28.04
CA GLY A 318 -12.42 8.85 29.38
C GLY A 318 -12.37 7.32 29.58
N SER A 319 -11.94 6.52 28.59
CA SER A 319 -11.95 5.06 28.69
C SER A 319 -10.63 4.52 29.25
N SER A 320 -10.69 3.42 30.03
CA SER A 320 -9.49 2.75 30.55
C SER A 320 -8.51 2.32 29.45
N SER A 321 -9.03 1.93 28.28
CA SER A 321 -8.22 1.60 27.11
C SER A 321 -7.43 2.80 26.57
N TYR A 322 -7.94 4.03 26.72
CA TYR A 322 -7.20 5.23 26.32
C TYR A 322 -6.08 5.55 27.30
N ASP A 323 -6.31 5.39 28.61
CA ASP A 323 -5.29 5.60 29.63
C ASP A 323 -4.13 4.61 29.50
N GLU A 324 -4.43 3.33 29.29
CA GLU A 324 -3.42 2.30 29.03
C GLU A 324 -2.60 2.63 27.77
N ARG A 325 -3.28 3.05 26.70
CA ARG A 325 -2.62 3.38 25.42
C ARG A 325 -1.75 4.64 25.52
N SER A 326 -2.26 5.67 26.19
CA SER A 326 -1.57 6.94 26.39
C SER A 326 -0.39 6.78 27.35
N GLY A 327 -0.53 5.95 28.40
CA GLY A 327 0.55 5.59 29.30
C GLY A 327 1.66 4.80 28.59
N ALA A 328 1.30 3.86 27.72
CA ALA A 328 2.27 3.12 26.91
C ALA A 328 3.06 4.02 25.95
N ASP A 329 2.40 4.98 25.32
CA ASP A 329 3.04 5.97 24.46
C ASP A 329 3.89 6.98 25.26
N ALA A 330 3.42 7.41 26.44
CA ALA A 330 4.20 8.26 27.35
C ALA A 330 5.50 7.58 27.75
N ARG A 331 5.44 6.28 28.10
CA ARG A 331 6.63 5.48 28.42
C ARG A 331 7.60 5.38 27.26
N SER A 332 7.12 5.36 26.01
CA SER A 332 8.00 5.40 24.84
C SER A 332 8.85 6.66 24.77
N TYR A 333 8.28 7.83 25.08
CA TYR A 333 9.04 9.08 25.10
C TYR A 333 10.05 9.14 26.24
N GLU A 334 9.72 8.57 27.40
CA GLU A 334 10.69 8.38 28.49
C GLU A 334 11.84 7.47 28.07
N ILE A 335 11.55 6.36 27.40
CA ILE A 335 12.56 5.44 26.87
C ILE A 335 13.49 6.16 25.89
N VAL A 336 12.95 6.99 25.00
CA VAL A 336 13.76 7.81 24.09
C VAL A 336 14.72 8.69 24.89
N ARG A 337 14.26 9.32 25.98
CA ARG A 337 15.10 10.15 26.84
C ARG A 337 16.16 9.33 27.58
N GLU A 338 15.77 8.21 28.19
CA GLU A 338 16.65 7.32 28.97
C GLU A 338 17.73 6.65 28.10
N THR A 339 17.47 6.46 26.80
CA THR A 339 18.40 5.89 25.82
C THR A 339 19.14 6.95 24.99
N TYR A 340 19.05 8.23 25.37
CA TYR A 340 19.64 9.36 24.63
C TYR A 340 19.23 9.40 23.14
N GLY A 341 18.04 8.90 22.83
CA GLY A 341 17.50 8.82 21.48
C GLY A 341 17.92 7.59 20.68
N LEU A 342 18.64 6.63 21.26
CA LEU A 342 19.05 5.39 20.58
C LEU A 342 17.91 4.37 20.45
N GLY A 343 17.02 4.32 21.44
CA GLY A 343 15.96 3.32 21.55
C GLY A 343 16.40 2.01 22.21
N VAL A 344 15.42 1.13 22.46
CA VAL A 344 15.59 -0.13 23.21
C VAL A 344 15.56 -1.40 22.35
N GLY A 345 15.41 -1.26 21.04
CA GLY A 345 15.36 -2.39 20.12
C GLY A 345 13.95 -2.81 19.72
N LEU A 346 13.83 -3.37 18.52
CA LEU A 346 12.58 -3.90 17.98
C LEU A 346 12.11 -5.09 18.81
N GLY A 347 10.81 -5.11 19.16
CA GLY A 347 10.21 -6.19 19.94
C GLY A 347 10.50 -6.16 21.45
N ALA A 348 11.35 -5.23 21.92
CA ALA A 348 11.61 -5.03 23.35
C ALA A 348 10.51 -4.20 24.03
N HIS A 349 9.94 -3.23 23.30
CA HIS A 349 8.88 -2.37 23.79
C HIS A 349 7.71 -2.32 22.80
N ARG A 350 6.47 -2.47 23.29
CA ARG A 350 5.24 -2.37 22.51
C ARG A 350 4.41 -1.16 23.00
N PRO A 351 4.49 0.00 22.33
CA PRO A 351 3.58 1.11 22.58
C PRO A 351 2.28 0.95 21.80
N SER A 352 1.45 2.00 21.74
CA SER A 352 0.14 1.98 21.10
C SER A 352 0.12 2.69 19.74
N SER A 353 0.99 3.67 19.53
CA SER A 353 1.14 4.38 18.26
C SER A 353 2.44 4.02 17.53
N PHE A 354 2.39 4.12 16.20
CA PHE A 354 3.54 3.82 15.34
C PHE A 354 4.73 4.77 15.52
N VAL A 355 4.46 6.05 15.83
CA VAL A 355 5.52 7.04 16.04
C VAL A 355 6.25 6.75 17.33
N ALA A 356 5.51 6.50 18.41
CA ALA A 356 6.08 6.04 19.67
C ALA A 356 6.91 4.77 19.47
N ALA A 357 6.37 3.79 18.73
CA ALA A 357 7.08 2.54 18.42
C ALA A 357 8.41 2.76 17.69
N LEU A 358 8.42 3.53 16.61
CA LEU A 358 9.65 3.79 15.86
C LEU A 358 10.69 4.52 16.73
N LEU A 359 10.28 5.56 17.44
CA LEU A 359 11.18 6.36 18.27
C LEU A 359 11.77 5.53 19.42
N SER A 360 10.93 4.79 20.14
CA SER A 360 11.39 4.03 21.30
C SER A 360 12.18 2.79 20.94
N THR A 361 11.92 2.15 19.79
CA THR A 361 12.57 0.87 19.44
C THR A 361 13.74 1.03 18.47
N THR A 362 13.63 1.93 17.50
CA THR A 362 14.68 2.15 16.48
C THR A 362 15.48 3.43 16.71
N GLY A 363 15.07 4.24 17.69
CA GLY A 363 15.68 5.52 18.00
C GLY A 363 15.31 6.62 17.03
N VAL A 364 15.81 7.82 17.30
CA VAL A 364 15.65 9.01 16.46
C VAL A 364 16.27 8.78 15.09
N LEU A 365 17.48 8.21 15.04
CA LEU A 365 18.18 7.94 13.77
C LEU A 365 17.41 6.93 12.91
N GLY A 366 16.97 5.80 13.49
CA GLY A 366 16.16 4.81 12.78
C GLY A 366 14.86 5.43 12.25
N THR A 367 14.16 6.18 13.10
CA THR A 367 12.93 6.87 12.71
C THR A 367 13.14 7.83 11.53
N LEU A 368 14.19 8.64 11.56
CA LEU A 368 14.53 9.57 10.47
C LEU A 368 14.86 8.83 9.17
N LEU A 369 15.61 7.72 9.25
CA LEU A 369 15.93 6.90 8.07
C LEU A 369 14.68 6.24 7.47
N PHE A 370 13.75 5.78 8.31
CA PHE A 370 12.47 5.25 7.86
C PHE A 370 11.64 6.34 7.15
N VAL A 371 11.48 7.51 7.77
CA VAL A 371 10.76 8.65 7.18
C VAL A 371 11.39 9.08 5.86
N LEU A 372 12.72 9.16 5.80
CA LEU A 372 13.46 9.48 4.58
C LEU A 372 13.22 8.44 3.47
N ALA A 373 13.22 7.14 3.81
CA ALA A 373 12.95 6.07 2.87
C ALA A 373 11.54 6.18 2.29
N VAL A 374 10.52 6.28 3.16
CA VAL A 374 9.10 6.41 2.77
C VAL A 374 8.88 7.67 1.95
N GLY A 375 9.35 8.82 2.43
CA GLY A 375 9.20 10.12 1.76
C GLY A 375 9.85 10.14 0.38
N THR A 376 11.06 9.58 0.25
CA THR A 376 11.75 9.47 -1.04
C THR A 376 10.97 8.59 -2.01
N LEU A 377 10.46 7.44 -1.56
CA LEU A 377 9.69 6.53 -2.40
C LEU A 377 8.38 7.17 -2.86
N ILE A 378 7.62 7.81 -1.97
CA ILE A 378 6.39 8.53 -2.30
C ILE A 378 6.68 9.66 -3.30
N TRP A 379 7.69 10.51 -3.02
CA TRP A 379 8.06 11.60 -3.90
C TRP A 379 8.38 11.11 -5.31
N ARG A 380 9.22 10.08 -5.42
CA ARG A 380 9.68 9.57 -6.73
C ARG A 380 8.55 8.89 -7.48
N ALA A 381 7.72 8.10 -6.80
CA ALA A 381 6.57 7.39 -7.36
C ALA A 381 5.38 8.30 -7.69
N SER A 382 5.23 9.46 -7.03
CA SER A 382 4.14 10.42 -7.29
C SER A 382 4.12 10.94 -8.73
N ARG A 383 5.26 10.88 -9.41
CA ARG A 383 5.43 11.25 -10.82
C ARG A 383 5.06 10.12 -11.80
N VAL A 384 4.61 8.97 -11.31
CA VAL A 384 4.13 7.83 -12.09
C VAL A 384 2.66 7.61 -11.76
N ASP A 385 1.78 8.14 -12.61
CA ASP A 385 0.35 8.25 -12.32
C ASP A 385 -0.36 6.91 -12.02
N ALA A 386 0.12 5.81 -12.61
CA ALA A 386 -0.40 4.47 -12.39
C ALA A 386 -0.27 4.01 -10.92
N TYR A 387 0.74 4.49 -10.18
CA TYR A 387 1.03 4.07 -8.80
C TYR A 387 0.40 4.99 -7.73
N ARG A 388 -0.33 6.04 -8.13
CA ARG A 388 -1.03 6.93 -7.19
C ARG A 388 -2.00 6.19 -6.23
N PRO A 389 -2.76 5.16 -6.63
CA PRO A 389 -3.58 4.38 -5.70
C PRO A 389 -2.76 3.73 -4.57
N VAL A 390 -1.54 3.27 -4.85
CA VAL A 390 -0.63 2.70 -3.85
C VAL A 390 -0.18 3.75 -2.84
N ILE A 391 0.08 4.98 -3.30
CA ILE A 391 0.43 6.10 -2.39
C ILE A 391 -0.71 6.37 -1.42
N TRP A 392 -1.96 6.45 -1.91
CA TRP A 392 -3.13 6.67 -1.05
C TRP A 392 -3.37 5.53 -0.07
N ALA A 393 -3.16 4.28 -0.50
CA ALA A 393 -3.21 3.12 0.38
C ALA A 393 -2.16 3.20 1.50
N LEU A 394 -0.91 3.55 1.16
CA LEU A 394 0.18 3.70 2.13
C LEU A 394 -0.08 4.86 3.10
N VAL A 395 -0.55 6.00 2.61
CA VAL A 395 -0.91 7.15 3.46
C VAL A 395 -2.03 6.78 4.43
N ALA A 396 -3.09 6.13 3.96
CA ALA A 396 -4.16 5.64 4.81
C ALA A 396 -3.64 4.67 5.88
N LEU A 397 -2.79 3.72 5.48
CA LEU A 397 -2.17 2.77 6.41
C LEU A 397 -1.33 3.47 7.48
N LEU A 398 -0.46 4.41 7.08
CA LEU A 398 0.40 5.12 8.02
C LEU A 398 -0.42 6.01 8.97
N LEU A 399 -1.46 6.71 8.49
CA LEU A 399 -2.37 7.47 9.36
C LEU A 399 -3.04 6.57 10.40
N THR A 400 -3.54 5.40 9.98
CA THR A 400 -4.18 4.46 10.92
C THR A 400 -3.19 3.91 11.94
N LYS A 401 -1.94 3.68 11.53
CA LYS A 401 -0.85 3.21 12.40
C LYS A 401 -0.42 4.28 13.42
N VAL A 402 -0.31 5.53 13.00
CA VAL A 402 -0.02 6.66 13.91
C VAL A 402 -1.08 6.77 15.00
N LEU A 403 -2.35 6.44 14.72
CA LEU A 403 -3.42 6.53 15.71
C LEU A 403 -3.59 5.29 16.59
N ALA A 404 -3.39 4.09 16.04
CA ALA A 404 -3.87 2.87 16.68
C ALA A 404 -3.05 1.60 16.40
N GLY A 405 -1.88 1.69 15.78
CA GLY A 405 -1.11 0.51 15.38
C GLY A 405 0.40 0.68 15.52
N PRO A 406 1.04 0.09 16.53
CA PRO A 406 2.48 0.26 16.79
C PRO A 406 3.37 -0.60 15.88
N ASP A 407 2.81 -1.62 15.23
CA ASP A 407 3.62 -2.69 14.64
C ASP A 407 4.28 -2.28 13.31
N LEU A 408 5.61 -2.28 13.30
CA LEU A 408 6.41 -2.14 12.08
C LEU A 408 6.25 -3.37 11.16
N ALA A 409 6.29 -4.56 11.75
CA ALA A 409 6.09 -5.82 11.06
C ALA A 409 4.59 -6.13 10.88
N ASP A 410 3.89 -5.35 10.06
CA ASP A 410 2.47 -5.58 9.84
C ASP A 410 2.22 -6.95 9.21
N THR A 411 1.27 -7.70 9.76
CA THR A 411 0.98 -9.08 9.38
C THR A 411 0.24 -9.20 8.04
N SER A 412 -0.36 -8.11 7.55
CA SER A 412 -0.95 -8.03 6.21
C SER A 412 0.10 -7.82 5.10
N GLY A 413 1.30 -7.38 5.47
CA GLY A 413 2.37 -7.01 4.55
C GLY A 413 2.09 -5.78 3.68
N ILE A 414 1.00 -5.03 3.92
CA ILE A 414 0.60 -3.90 3.07
C ILE A 414 1.68 -2.81 3.08
N LEU A 415 2.37 -2.59 4.21
CA LEU A 415 3.47 -1.63 4.28
C LEU A 415 4.57 -2.04 3.29
N TRP A 416 5.07 -3.26 3.42
CA TRP A 416 6.20 -3.78 2.62
C TRP A 416 5.84 -3.91 1.13
N ILE A 417 4.63 -4.38 0.81
CA ILE A 417 4.14 -4.44 -0.57
C ILE A 417 4.07 -3.03 -1.16
N SER A 418 3.51 -2.06 -0.42
CA SER A 418 3.40 -0.67 -0.89
C SER A 418 4.78 -0.08 -1.15
N LEU A 419 5.71 -0.19 -0.22
CA LEU A 419 7.08 0.30 -0.39
C LEU A 419 7.78 -0.36 -1.58
N GLY A 420 7.59 -1.67 -1.79
CA GLY A 420 8.13 -2.41 -2.93
C GLY A 420 7.57 -1.94 -4.29
N LEU A 421 6.26 -1.69 -4.35
CA LEU A 421 5.60 -1.15 -5.55
C LEU A 421 6.03 0.28 -5.85
N LEU A 422 6.16 1.14 -4.83
CA LEU A 422 6.68 2.50 -5.01
C LEU A 422 8.15 2.51 -5.42
N ALA A 423 8.95 1.59 -4.89
CA ALA A 423 10.34 1.39 -5.31
C ALA A 423 10.41 0.97 -6.79
N ARG A 424 9.52 0.09 -7.25
CA ARG A 424 9.39 -0.23 -8.67
C ARG A 424 9.01 0.98 -9.51
N ALA A 425 8.03 1.77 -9.08
CA ALA A 425 7.64 2.99 -9.78
C ALA A 425 8.82 3.98 -9.91
N ALA A 426 9.61 4.15 -8.85
CA ALA A 426 10.80 4.98 -8.86
C ALA A 426 11.85 4.50 -9.88
N ARG A 427 12.04 3.18 -10.02
CA ARG A 427 12.94 2.59 -11.03
C ARG A 427 12.43 2.74 -12.45
N LEU A 428 11.15 2.42 -12.70
CA LEU A 428 10.52 2.57 -14.01
C LEU A 428 10.68 4.00 -14.56
N ARG A 429 10.76 4.98 -13.67
CA ARG A 429 11.05 6.36 -14.03
C ARG A 429 12.52 6.62 -14.31
N ALA A 430 13.44 6.09 -13.50
CA ALA A 430 14.88 6.24 -13.71
C ALA A 430 15.32 5.60 -15.04
N ASP A 431 14.66 4.51 -15.43
CA ASP A 431 14.95 3.77 -16.67
C ASP A 431 14.36 4.45 -17.92
N ARG A 432 13.55 5.51 -17.80
CA ARG A 432 13.02 6.24 -18.98
C ARG A 432 14.12 7.10 -19.61
N PRO A 433 14.56 6.81 -20.85
CA PRO A 433 15.51 7.65 -21.57
C PRO A 433 14.86 9.02 -21.83
N GLY A 434 15.38 10.08 -21.20
CA GLY A 434 14.84 11.44 -21.38
C GLY A 434 14.99 12.38 -20.18
N THR A 435 15.53 11.95 -19.03
CA THR A 435 15.81 12.85 -17.89
C THR A 435 17.29 12.95 -17.49
N ALA A 436 18.16 12.13 -18.08
CA ALA A 436 19.60 12.33 -18.04
C ALA A 436 20.02 12.94 -19.39
N GLY A 437 20.26 14.25 -19.40
CA GLY A 437 20.91 15.01 -20.48
C GLY A 437 20.43 14.69 -21.90
N ALA A 438 19.40 15.39 -22.38
CA ALA A 438 19.32 15.61 -23.82
C ALA A 438 20.64 16.27 -24.25
N PRO A 439 21.39 15.73 -25.23
CA PRO A 439 22.44 16.49 -25.89
C PRO A 439 21.76 17.77 -26.36
N GLY A 440 22.34 18.94 -26.02
CA GLY A 440 21.80 20.24 -26.41
C GLY A 440 21.43 20.25 -27.90
N PRO A 441 20.50 21.12 -28.32
CA PRO A 441 20.06 21.18 -29.70
C PRO A 441 21.30 21.20 -30.58
N ARG A 442 21.50 20.13 -31.37
CA ARG A 442 22.54 20.12 -32.39
C ARG A 442 22.22 21.32 -33.25
N VAL A 443 22.98 22.40 -33.06
CA VAL A 443 23.04 23.53 -33.97
C VAL A 443 23.28 22.87 -35.32
N ARG A 444 22.25 22.86 -36.17
CA ARG A 444 22.40 22.50 -37.56
C ARG A 444 23.46 23.47 -38.08
N GLN A 445 24.67 22.98 -38.28
CA GLN A 445 25.64 23.71 -39.07
C GLN A 445 24.97 23.96 -40.42
N PRO A 446 24.87 25.23 -40.87
CA PRO A 446 24.37 25.52 -42.19
C PRO A 446 25.34 24.85 -43.16
N THR A 447 24.85 23.84 -43.87
CA THR A 447 25.50 23.34 -45.07
C THR A 447 25.68 24.53 -46.02
N LEU A 448 26.92 25.01 -46.10
CA LEU A 448 27.40 25.91 -47.15
C LEU A 448 27.13 25.23 -48.48
N ARG A 449 26.08 25.69 -49.15
CA ARG A 449 25.75 25.34 -50.52
C ARG A 449 26.69 26.17 -51.39
N THR A 450 27.88 25.66 -51.67
CA THR A 450 28.74 26.20 -52.71
C THR A 450 28.05 25.97 -54.05
N GLY A 451 27.59 27.06 -54.64
CA GLY A 451 27.12 27.07 -56.01
C GLY A 451 28.27 26.78 -56.95
N GLN A 452 28.01 25.93 -57.93
CA GLN A 452 28.76 25.91 -59.18
C GLN A 452 27.73 25.73 -60.29
N ASP A 453 27.38 26.87 -60.87
CA ASP A 453 26.77 26.98 -62.19
C ASP A 453 27.77 26.47 -63.23
N ASP A 454 27.28 25.67 -64.18
CA ASP A 454 27.61 25.71 -65.61
C ASP A 454 26.58 24.82 -66.33
N ARG A 455 25.56 25.41 -66.95
CA ARG A 455 25.49 25.93 -68.33
C ARG A 455 25.21 24.87 -69.41
N LEU A 456 24.09 25.12 -70.09
CA LEU A 456 23.80 24.99 -71.53
C LEU A 456 23.35 23.62 -72.07
N GLY A 457 22.14 23.63 -72.65
CA GLY A 457 21.61 22.56 -73.50
C GLY A 457 20.15 22.81 -73.89
N ALA A 458 19.94 23.72 -74.84
CA ALA A 458 18.65 24.06 -75.43
C ALA A 458 18.09 22.93 -76.33
N GLY A 459 16.77 22.81 -76.42
CA GLY A 459 16.08 22.12 -77.52
C GLY A 459 14.58 21.83 -77.25
N PRO A 460 13.68 21.93 -78.24
CA PRO A 460 12.36 22.53 -78.02
C PRO A 460 11.14 21.62 -78.32
N ALA A 461 9.97 22.12 -77.88
CA ALA A 461 8.64 22.07 -78.50
C ALA A 461 7.95 20.73 -78.87
N GLY A 462 6.70 20.61 -78.40
CA GLY A 462 5.63 19.75 -78.96
C GLY A 462 4.47 19.65 -77.96
N TRP A 463 3.34 20.36 -78.15
CA TRP A 463 2.07 19.80 -78.70
C TRP A 463 1.65 18.49 -78.00
N SER A 464 0.47 18.28 -77.42
CA SER A 464 -0.88 18.74 -77.80
C SER A 464 -1.93 18.22 -76.79
N VAL A 465 -2.98 19.02 -76.57
CA VAL A 465 -4.41 18.65 -76.59
C VAL A 465 -4.94 17.53 -75.65
N GLY A 466 -5.64 17.96 -74.61
CA GLY A 466 -7.09 17.75 -74.39
C GLY A 466 -7.72 16.36 -74.52
N ARG A 467 -8.40 15.92 -73.44
CA ARG A 467 -9.71 15.26 -73.53
C ARG A 467 -10.48 15.35 -72.21
N GLU A 468 -11.63 16.03 -72.29
CA GLU A 468 -12.79 15.85 -71.42
C GLU A 468 -13.38 14.42 -71.56
N ARG A 469 -14.00 13.90 -70.50
CA ARG A 469 -15.43 13.49 -70.46
C ARG A 469 -15.77 12.72 -69.16
N LEU A 470 -16.60 13.38 -68.35
CA LEU A 470 -17.88 12.96 -67.72
C LEU A 470 -18.06 11.62 -66.95
N PRO A 471 -18.99 11.59 -65.95
CA PRO A 471 -19.24 10.49 -65.02
C PRO A 471 -20.45 9.61 -65.39
N ALA A 472 -20.56 8.43 -64.78
CA ALA A 472 -21.77 7.59 -64.72
C ALA A 472 -21.93 7.06 -63.28
N ALA A 473 -23.03 7.33 -62.56
CA ALA A 473 -24.29 6.57 -62.54
C ALA A 473 -24.04 5.05 -62.43
N GLY A 474 -24.47 4.29 -61.41
CA GLY A 474 -25.61 4.36 -60.49
C GLY A 474 -26.18 2.93 -60.42
N ARG A 475 -26.58 2.43 -59.23
CA ARG A 475 -27.58 1.35 -59.06
C ARG A 475 -27.91 1.09 -57.58
N HIS A 476 -29.14 1.44 -57.22
CA HIS A 476 -29.99 0.76 -56.23
C HIS A 476 -30.27 -0.68 -56.67
N VAL A 477 -30.42 -1.63 -55.72
CA VAL A 477 -31.58 -2.54 -55.54
C VAL A 477 -31.50 -3.16 -54.13
N ASP A 478 -32.67 -3.22 -53.48
CA ASP A 478 -33.01 -3.64 -52.11
C ASP A 478 -33.20 -5.18 -51.94
N PRO A 479 -33.54 -5.71 -50.74
CA PRO A 479 -33.26 -7.08 -50.28
C PRO A 479 -34.42 -8.07 -50.51
N PRO A 480 -34.30 -9.30 -49.96
CA PRO A 480 -35.49 -9.90 -49.35
C PRO A 480 -35.24 -10.48 -47.95
N ASP A 481 -36.31 -10.36 -47.14
CA ASP A 481 -36.64 -11.12 -45.94
C ASP A 481 -36.48 -12.64 -46.11
N VAL A 482 -36.39 -13.38 -44.99
CA VAL A 482 -37.21 -14.59 -44.70
C VAL A 482 -36.85 -15.21 -43.33
N VAL A 483 -37.84 -15.13 -42.42
CA VAL A 483 -38.46 -16.21 -41.63
C VAL A 483 -37.81 -16.75 -40.34
N HIS A 484 -38.55 -16.50 -39.26
CA HIS A 484 -38.80 -17.28 -38.05
C HIS A 484 -38.49 -18.80 -38.09
N ARG A 485 -37.95 -19.34 -36.98
CA ARG A 485 -38.48 -20.59 -36.39
C ARG A 485 -38.19 -20.72 -34.88
N HIS A 486 -39.19 -21.28 -34.21
CA HIS A 486 -39.38 -21.50 -32.78
C HIS A 486 -38.44 -22.53 -32.12
N ALA A 487 -38.26 -22.29 -30.82
CA ALA A 487 -38.34 -23.21 -29.67
C ALA A 487 -37.79 -24.65 -29.75
N ARG A 488 -36.91 -24.96 -28.80
CA ARG A 488 -37.16 -25.89 -27.68
C ARG A 488 -36.41 -25.44 -26.44
#